data_AF-A0A8K0GA14-F1
#
_entry.id   AF-A0A8K0GA14-F1
#
_cell.length_a   1.000
_cell.length_b   1.000
_cell.length_c   1.000
_cell.angle_alpha   90.00
_cell.angle_beta   90.00
_cell.angle_gamma   90.00
#
_symmetry.space_group_name_H-M   'P 1'
#
loop_
_entity.id
_entity.type
_entity.pdbx_description
1 polymer ?
#
loop_
_entity_poly.entity_id
_entity_poly.type
_entity_poly.pdbx_seq_one_letter_code
_entity_poly.pdbx_strand_id
1 'polypeptide(L)' 'TSRKEYGDTAVGYVQLKRESNQCIIKCKICTEHKVRSKLYNVTLIVNEMEETIISVQCHDCAASE' A
#
# COMPACT_ATOMS: atom_id res chain seq x y z
N THR A 1 -13.04 7.17 -21.79
CA THR A 1 -13.44 7.23 -20.37
C THR A 1 -12.90 6.00 -19.67
N SER A 2 -11.64 6.01 -19.23
CA SER A 2 -10.93 4.77 -18.80
C SER A 2 -10.17 4.91 -17.49
N ARG A 3 -10.50 5.93 -16.68
CA ARG A 3 -9.88 6.16 -15.36
C ARG A 3 -10.65 5.50 -14.21
N LYS A 4 -11.83 4.94 -14.48
CA LYS A 4 -12.74 4.39 -13.45
C LYS A 4 -12.33 3.00 -12.93
N GLU A 5 -11.51 2.23 -13.66
CA GLU A 5 -11.13 0.86 -13.25
C GLU A 5 -9.74 0.75 -12.60
N TYR A 6 -8.99 1.86 -12.48
CA TYR A 6 -7.65 1.86 -11.88
C TYR A 6 -7.69 1.50 -10.40
N GLY A 7 -8.64 2.06 -9.64
CA GLY A 7 -8.75 1.85 -8.19
C GLY A 7 -8.93 0.38 -7.82
N ASP A 8 -9.78 -0.33 -8.56
CA ASP A 8 -10.14 -1.73 -8.28
C ASP A 8 -9.06 -2.72 -8.72
N THR A 9 -8.24 -2.37 -9.73
CA THR A 9 -7.20 -3.27 -10.26
C THR A 9 -5.82 -3.03 -9.62
N ALA A 10 -5.59 -1.85 -9.03
CA ALA A 10 -4.29 -1.47 -8.50
C ALA A 10 -4.00 -1.99 -7.09
N VAL A 11 -5.02 -2.39 -6.33
CA VAL A 11 -4.90 -2.88 -4.96
C VAL A 11 -5.41 -4.33 -4.90
N GLY A 12 -4.51 -5.28 -4.61
CA GLY A 12 -4.88 -6.69 -4.55
C GLY A 12 -5.57 -7.07 -3.25
N TYR A 13 -4.98 -6.67 -2.10
CA TYR A 13 -5.59 -6.85 -0.79
C TYR A 13 -5.06 -5.80 0.18
N VAL A 14 -5.83 -5.54 1.24
CA VAL A 14 -5.44 -4.70 2.37
C VAL A 14 -5.82 -5.42 3.66
N GLN A 15 -4.85 -5.56 4.55
CA GLN A 15 -5.04 -6.02 5.92
C GLN A 15 -4.69 -4.88 6.87
N LEU A 16 -5.55 -4.64 7.84
CA LEU A 16 -5.41 -3.56 8.80
C LEU A 16 -5.42 -4.13 10.21
N LYS A 17 -4.46 -3.71 11.04
CA LYS A 17 -4.40 -3.99 12.47
C LYS A 17 -4.24 -2.68 13.21
N ARG A 18 -5.20 -2.37 14.09
CA ARG A 18 -5.09 -1.23 15.01
C ARG A 18 -4.50 -1.70 16.32
N GLU A 19 -3.43 -1.04 16.76
CA GLU A 19 -2.81 -1.24 18.06
C GLU A 19 -2.66 0.11 18.76
N SER A 20 -3.54 0.37 19.72
CA SER A 20 -3.62 1.65 20.43
C SER A 20 -3.76 2.83 19.45
N ASN A 21 -2.69 3.61 19.27
CA ASN A 21 -2.67 4.80 18.41
C ASN A 21 -2.00 4.53 17.05
N GLN A 22 -1.49 3.32 16.85
CA GLN A 22 -0.83 2.92 15.62
C GLN A 22 -1.74 2.02 14.79
N CYS A 23 -1.75 2.26 13.49
CA CYS A 23 -2.43 1.43 12.52
C CYS A 23 -1.41 0.84 11.56
N ILE A 24 -1.29 -0.48 11.62
CA ILE A 24 -0.38 -1.27 10.79
C ILE A 24 -1.19 -1.80 9.61
N ILE A 25 -0.76 -1.41 8.41
CA ILE A 25 -1.42 -1.72 7.16
C ILE A 25 -0.47 -2.58 6.33
N LYS A 26 -0.94 -3.77 5.93
CA LYS A 26 -0.26 -4.61 4.95
C LYS A 26 -1.09 -4.65 3.70
N CYS A 27 -0.54 -4.24 2.57
CA CYS A 27 -1.27 -4.22 1.32
C CYS A 27 -0.43 -4.73 0.16
N LYS A 28 -1.11 -5.12 -0.91
CA LYS A 28 -0.48 -5.46 -2.18
C LYS A 28 -0.86 -4.44 -3.23
N ILE A 29 0.11 -3.73 -3.78
CA ILE A 29 -0.13 -2.62 -4.69
C ILE A 29 0.64 -2.78 -6.00
N CYS A 30 0.10 -2.22 -7.08
CA CYS A 30 0.80 -2.05 -8.36
C CYS A 30 1.47 -0.68 -8.42
N THR A 31 2.52 -0.54 -9.22
CA THR A 31 3.09 0.78 -9.53
C THR A 31 2.15 1.56 -10.45
N GLU A 32 2.05 2.87 -10.22
CA GLU A 32 1.09 3.75 -10.90
C GLU A 32 1.21 3.71 -12.42
N HIS A 33 2.43 3.56 -12.94
CA HIS A 33 2.69 3.58 -14.36
C HIS A 33 2.41 2.24 -15.08
N LYS A 34 2.13 1.15 -14.35
CA LYS A 34 1.89 -0.17 -14.94
C LYS A 34 0.88 -0.96 -14.10
N VAL A 35 -0.41 -0.79 -14.37
CA VAL A 35 -1.49 -1.65 -13.83
C VAL A 35 -1.27 -3.14 -14.17
N ARG A 36 -0.43 -3.45 -15.18
CA ARG A 36 -0.03 -4.81 -15.56
C ARG A 36 1.28 -5.29 -14.90
N SER A 37 1.92 -4.49 -14.05
CA SER A 37 3.15 -4.90 -13.36
C SER A 37 2.86 -5.82 -12.19
N LYS A 38 3.89 -6.59 -11.78
CA LYS A 38 3.81 -7.47 -10.62
C LYS A 38 3.42 -6.65 -9.38
N LEU A 39 2.32 -7.05 -8.76
CA LEU A 39 1.89 -6.56 -7.45
C LEU A 39 3.00 -6.82 -6.42
N TYR A 40 3.40 -5.80 -5.66
CA TYR A 40 4.39 -5.91 -4.59
C TYR A 40 3.74 -5.62 -3.23
N ASN A 41 4.34 -6.15 -2.17
CA ASN A 41 3.77 -6.02 -0.83
C ASN A 41 4.31 -4.74 -0.17
N VAL A 42 3.47 -4.05 0.59
CA VAL A 42 3.86 -2.87 1.35
C VAL A 42 3.39 -3.04 2.78
N THR A 43 4.25 -2.66 3.73
CA THR A 43 3.88 -2.47 5.13
C THR A 43 3.96 -0.98 5.45
N LEU A 44 2.84 -0.42 5.90
CA LEU A 44 2.68 0.97 6.30
C LEU A 44 2.32 1.01 7.78
N ILE A 45 2.97 1.88 8.53
CA ILE A 45 2.62 2.15 9.92
C ILE A 45 2.27 3.62 10.01
N VAL A 46 1.03 3.91 10.42
CA VAL A 46 0.55 5.28 10.64
C VAL A 46 0.22 5.50 12.12
N ASN A 47 0.47 6.71 12.60
CA ASN A 47 -0.08 7.20 13.85
C ASN A 47 -1.46 7.80 13.53
N GLU A 48 -2.53 7.15 13.96
CA GLU A 48 -3.89 7.64 13.68
C GLU A 48 -4.23 8.91 14.47
N MET A 49 -3.54 9.21 15.58
CA MET A 49 -3.78 10.43 16.36
C MET A 49 -3.11 11.67 15.77
N GLU A 50 -1.85 11.52 15.37
CA GLU A 50 -1.05 12.61 14.82
C GLU A 50 -1.25 12.74 13.30
N GLU A 51 -2.05 11.86 12.69
CA GLU A 51 -2.26 11.76 11.24
C GLU A 51 -0.94 11.65 10.45
N THR A 52 0.09 11.03 11.04
CA THR A 52 1.43 10.93 10.45
C THR A 52 1.76 9.51 10.00
N ILE A 53 2.52 9.43 8.91
CA ILE A 53 3.14 8.18 8.47
C ILE A 53 4.42 7.99 9.29
N ILE A 54 4.47 6.91 10.08
CA ILE A 54 5.66 6.56 10.86
C ILE A 54 6.67 5.81 10.00
N SER A 55 6.19 4.87 9.17
CA SER A 55 7.06 4.02 8.36
C SER A 55 6.36 3.49 7.12
N VAL A 56 7.12 3.39 6.03
CA VAL A 56 6.71 2.73 4.78
C VAL A 56 7.83 1.76 4.39
N GLN A 57 7.49 0.49 4.21
CA GLN A 57 8.41 -0.52 3.72
C GLN A 57 7.80 -1.22 2.52
N CYS A 58 8.47 -1.10 1.38
CA CYS A 58 8.14 -1.84 0.16
C CYS A 58 8.92 -3.15 0.17
N HIS A 59 8.21 -4.26 -0.02
CA HIS A 59 8.75 -5.59 -0.13
C HIS A 59 8.60 -6.05 -1.59
N ASP A 60 9.65 -6.60 -2.18
CA ASP A 60 9.66 -7.09 -3.56
C ASP A 60 9.37 -6.00 -4.63
N CYS A 61 9.65 -4.73 -4.31
CA CYS A 61 9.57 -3.64 -5.29
C CYS A 61 10.79 -3.67 -6.21
N ALA A 62 10.60 -3.46 -7.51
CA ALA A 62 11.68 -3.41 -8.50
C ALA A 62 12.70 -2.28 -8.27
N ALA A 63 12.39 -1.31 -7.40
CA ALA A 63 13.30 -0.25 -6.98
C ALA A 63 14.01 -0.55 -5.63
N SER A 64 13.83 -1.75 -5.08
CA SER A 64 14.49 -2.21 -3.85
C SER A 64 15.78 -2.99 -4.12
N GLU A 65 16.24 -3.05 -5.38
CA GLU A 65 17.59 -3.51 -5.77
C GLU A 65 18.56 -2.33 -5.87
#